data_AF-A0A8I5NSA3-F1
#
_entry.id   AF-A0A8I5NSA3-F1
#
_cell.length_a   1.000
_cell.length_b   1.000
_cell.length_c   1.000
_cell.angle_alpha   90.00
_cell.angle_beta   90.00
_cell.angle_gamma   90.00
#
_symmetry.space_group_name_H-M   'P 1'
#
loop_
_entity.id
_entity.type
_entity.pdbx_description
1 polymer ?
#
loop_
_entity_poly.entity_id
_entity_poly.type
_entity_poly.pdbx_seq_one_letter_code
_entity_poly.pdbx_strand_id
1 'polypeptide(L)'
;FSSWQKVKVNRLVQRSHGDRGGKRERSNVSGSSKQPALGGTLAETNRARIHPLPQGQHQTIHEDVTTLTGVPEEHIKTRKVRIFVPARNNMQSGVNNTKKWKMEFDTRERWENPLMGWASTADPLSNMVLTFRTKEDAVSFAEKNGWSYDVEERKVPKPKSKSYGANFSWNKRTRVSTK
;
A
#
# COMPACT_ATOMS: atom_id res chain seq x y z
N PHE A 1 -1.66 16.78 46.92
CA PHE A 1 -2.17 15.39 46.99
C PHE A 1 -1.49 14.57 45.90
N SER A 2 -0.67 13.58 46.31
CA SER A 2 -0.13 12.37 45.61
C SER A 2 0.17 12.46 44.10
N SER A 3 1.41 12.36 43.60
CA SER A 3 2.46 11.31 43.69
C SER A 3 2.26 10.12 42.71
N TRP A 4 3.19 10.04 41.72
CA TRP A 4 3.81 8.84 41.08
C TRP A 4 2.89 7.87 40.29
N GLN A 5 3.25 7.32 39.12
CA GLN A 5 4.40 6.42 38.90
C GLN A 5 4.67 6.18 37.39
N LYS A 6 5.95 6.20 37.00
CA LYS A 6 6.47 5.51 35.80
C LYS A 6 6.66 4.02 36.15
N VAL A 7 6.36 3.11 35.21
CA VAL A 7 7.00 1.78 35.18
C VAL A 7 7.44 1.48 33.74
N LYS A 8 8.64 0.93 33.65
CA LYS A 8 9.45 0.68 32.46
C LYS A 8 9.78 -0.83 32.46
N VAL A 9 10.01 -1.37 31.27
CA VAL A 9 10.77 -2.60 30.97
C VAL A 9 10.08 -3.95 31.20
N ASN A 10 9.96 -4.72 30.12
CA ASN A 10 10.36 -6.12 30.19
C ASN A 10 11.13 -6.52 28.91
N ARG A 11 12.36 -7.00 29.09
CA ARG A 11 13.26 -7.63 28.12
C ARG A 11 13.78 -8.88 28.81
N LEU A 12 13.66 -10.05 28.18
CA LEU A 12 14.51 -11.26 28.23
C LEU A 12 13.68 -12.42 27.61
N VAL A 13 14.18 -13.47 26.96
CA VAL A 13 15.47 -13.83 26.36
C VAL A 13 15.24 -15.12 25.54
N GLN A 14 16.02 -15.25 24.46
CA GLN A 14 16.50 -16.43 23.71
C GLN A 14 15.77 -17.79 23.73
N ARG A 15 15.72 -18.41 22.54
CA ARG A 15 16.35 -19.73 22.36
C ARG A 15 16.95 -19.89 20.96
N SER A 16 18.20 -20.36 21.00
CA SER A 16 19.07 -20.76 19.91
C SER A 16 18.72 -22.19 19.47
N HIS A 17 18.73 -22.46 18.16
CA HIS A 17 19.16 -23.76 17.63
C HIS A 17 19.90 -23.49 16.32
N GLY A 18 21.21 -23.79 16.34
CA GLY A 18 22.04 -23.77 15.14
C GLY A 18 21.76 -25.00 14.29
N ASP A 19 21.87 -24.80 12.98
CA ASP A 19 22.06 -25.90 12.04
C ASP A 19 23.35 -25.64 11.24
N ARG A 20 24.24 -26.62 11.31
CA ARG A 20 25.58 -26.63 10.75
C ARG A 20 25.57 -27.61 9.57
N GLY A 21 26.03 -27.14 8.42
CA GLY A 21 26.86 -27.95 7.54
C GLY A 21 26.16 -28.52 6.30
N GLY A 22 26.81 -28.35 5.15
CA GLY A 22 26.46 -29.08 3.94
C GLY A 22 26.84 -28.40 2.64
N LYS A 23 28.10 -27.96 2.47
CA LYS A 23 28.66 -27.76 1.13
C LYS A 23 28.64 -29.13 0.42
N ARG A 24 27.86 -29.26 -0.65
CA ARG A 24 28.02 -30.34 -1.63
C ARG A 24 28.29 -29.73 -2.98
N GLU A 25 29.56 -29.77 -3.36
CA GLU A 25 30.00 -29.71 -4.75
C GLU A 25 29.25 -30.79 -5.54
N ARG A 26 28.68 -30.41 -6.69
CA ARG A 26 28.30 -31.37 -7.72
C ARG A 26 29.16 -31.08 -8.93
N SER A 27 30.05 -32.01 -9.19
CA SER A 27 30.88 -32.13 -10.37
C SER A 27 30.02 -32.31 -11.62
N ASN A 28 30.47 -31.66 -12.68
CA ASN A 28 30.01 -31.79 -14.04
C ASN A 28 30.34 -33.20 -14.55
N VAL A 29 29.36 -33.93 -15.07
CA VAL A 29 29.58 -35.14 -15.88
C VAL A 29 28.82 -34.98 -17.19
N SER A 30 29.56 -34.66 -18.24
CA SER A 30 29.14 -34.72 -19.63
C SER A 30 29.06 -36.19 -20.07
N GLY A 31 27.85 -36.75 -20.05
CA GLY A 31 27.54 -38.07 -20.58
C GLY A 31 26.71 -37.97 -21.85
N SER A 32 27.39 -37.98 -23.00
CA SER A 32 26.79 -38.20 -24.32
C SER A 32 26.28 -39.64 -24.39
N SER A 33 24.95 -39.82 -24.41
CA SER A 33 24.33 -41.11 -24.69
C SER A 33 23.42 -40.98 -25.91
N LYS A 34 23.79 -41.70 -26.96
CA LYS A 34 23.06 -41.85 -28.21
C LYS A 34 21.72 -42.53 -27.95
N GLN A 35 20.64 -41.97 -28.48
CA GLN A 35 19.34 -42.63 -28.56
C GLN A 35 19.30 -43.55 -29.79
N PRO A 36 18.84 -44.81 -29.70
CA PRO A 36 18.39 -45.56 -30.86
C PRO A 36 16.91 -45.26 -31.15
N ALA A 37 16.62 -45.01 -32.43
CA ALA A 37 15.28 -44.89 -32.95
C ALA A 37 14.60 -46.27 -33.00
N LEU A 38 13.46 -46.41 -32.34
CA LEU A 38 12.51 -47.48 -32.57
C LEU A 38 11.11 -46.88 -32.67
N GLY A 39 10.53 -47.02 -33.86
CA GLY A 39 9.15 -46.68 -34.15
C GLY A 39 8.20 -47.58 -33.37
N GLY A 40 7.11 -46.97 -32.91
CA GLY A 40 5.98 -47.64 -32.29
C GLY A 40 4.75 -46.77 -32.47
N THR A 41 3.94 -47.12 -33.47
CA THR A 41 2.58 -46.64 -33.65
C THR A 41 1.71 -47.09 -32.48
N LEU A 42 1.05 -46.18 -31.75
CA LEU A 42 -0.12 -46.50 -30.92
C LEU A 42 -0.87 -45.23 -30.48
N ALA A 43 -2.13 -45.16 -30.91
CA ALA A 43 -3.29 -44.49 -30.34
C ALA A 43 -3.13 -43.01 -29.91
N GLU A 44 -3.49 -42.14 -30.85
CA GLU A 44 -3.83 -40.74 -30.58
C GLU A 44 -5.08 -40.67 -29.69
N THR A 45 -4.84 -40.63 -28.37
CA THR A 45 -5.87 -40.41 -27.38
C THR A 45 -6.33 -38.95 -27.51
N ASN A 46 -7.59 -38.78 -27.92
CA ASN A 46 -8.30 -37.51 -28.00
C ASN A 46 -8.09 -36.67 -26.73
N ARG A 47 -7.16 -35.71 -26.77
CA ARG A 47 -7.10 -34.64 -25.78
C ARG A 47 -8.23 -33.68 -26.10
N ALA A 48 -9.35 -33.81 -25.40
CA ALA A 48 -10.43 -32.84 -25.44
C ALA A 48 -9.82 -31.44 -25.25
N ARG A 49 -9.94 -30.60 -26.28
CA ARG A 49 -9.48 -29.21 -26.27
C ARG A 49 -10.34 -28.51 -25.22
N ILE A 50 -9.81 -28.29 -24.02
CA ILE A 50 -10.50 -27.49 -23.00
C ILE A 50 -10.59 -26.08 -23.56
N HIS A 51 -11.75 -25.73 -24.10
CA HIS A 51 -12.07 -24.35 -24.41
C HIS A 51 -12.09 -23.60 -23.07
N PRO A 52 -11.30 -22.53 -22.90
CA PRO A 52 -11.44 -21.69 -21.72
C PRO A 52 -12.88 -21.23 -21.65
N LEU A 53 -13.55 -21.47 -20.52
CA LEU A 53 -14.90 -20.96 -20.27
C LEU A 53 -14.89 -19.46 -20.57
N PRO A 54 -15.89 -18.94 -21.31
CA PRO A 54 -16.00 -17.51 -21.52
C PRO A 54 -16.02 -16.87 -20.14
N GLN A 55 -15.03 -16.01 -19.86
CA GLN A 55 -15.00 -15.24 -18.63
C GLN A 55 -16.28 -14.42 -18.64
N GLY A 56 -17.24 -14.83 -17.80
CA GLY A 56 -18.51 -14.14 -17.66
C GLY A 56 -18.19 -12.68 -17.43
N GLN A 57 -18.72 -11.82 -18.29
CA GLN A 57 -18.71 -10.39 -18.05
C GLN A 57 -19.44 -10.20 -16.72
N HIS A 58 -18.69 -9.98 -15.64
CA HIS A 58 -19.29 -9.49 -14.41
C HIS A 58 -19.87 -8.13 -14.78
N GLN A 59 -21.19 -8.10 -14.99
CA GLN A 59 -21.93 -6.86 -15.04
C GLN A 59 -21.68 -6.18 -13.71
N THR A 60 -20.84 -5.15 -13.69
CA THR A 60 -20.68 -4.30 -12.53
C THR A 60 -21.99 -3.55 -12.37
N ILE A 61 -22.91 -4.14 -11.61
CA ILE A 61 -24.09 -3.42 -11.13
C ILE A 61 -23.53 -2.22 -10.37
N HIS A 62 -23.74 -1.02 -10.91
CA HIS A 62 -23.49 0.22 -10.17
C HIS A 62 -24.53 0.25 -9.06
N GLU A 63 -24.16 -0.27 -7.89
CA GLU A 63 -24.96 -0.17 -6.67
C GLU A 63 -24.86 1.27 -6.16
N ASP A 64 -25.78 2.11 -6.60
CA ASP A 64 -25.95 3.46 -6.05
C ASP A 64 -26.62 3.34 -4.68
N VAL A 65 -25.82 3.37 -3.61
CA VAL A 65 -26.32 3.25 -2.22
C VAL A 65 -26.69 4.59 -1.60
N THR A 66 -26.50 5.70 -2.32
CA THR A 66 -26.75 7.08 -1.87
C THR A 66 -28.08 7.26 -1.16
N THR A 67 -29.17 6.76 -1.74
CA THR A 67 -30.54 6.89 -1.20
C THR A 67 -30.77 6.10 0.09
N LEU A 68 -29.94 5.09 0.36
CA LEU A 68 -30.06 4.22 1.54
C LEU A 68 -29.24 4.73 2.74
N THR A 69 -28.22 5.56 2.50
CA THR A 69 -27.28 6.00 3.57
C THR A 69 -27.86 7.00 4.56
N GLY A 70 -28.97 7.67 4.22
CA GLY A 70 -29.59 8.71 5.06
C GLY A 70 -28.80 10.02 5.15
N VAL A 71 -27.74 10.19 4.36
CA VAL A 71 -26.98 11.45 4.28
C VAL A 71 -27.78 12.46 3.46
N PRO A 72 -27.98 13.70 3.94
CA PRO A 72 -28.66 14.74 3.17
C PRO A 72 -28.01 15.00 1.81
N GLU A 73 -28.83 15.23 0.77
CA GLU A 73 -28.34 15.45 -0.60
C GLU A 73 -27.32 16.58 -0.72
N GLU A 74 -27.46 17.60 0.13
CA GLU A 74 -26.52 18.72 0.20
C GLU A 74 -25.09 18.22 0.39
N HIS A 75 -24.86 17.30 1.33
CA HIS A 75 -23.52 16.79 1.63
C HIS A 75 -23.00 15.80 0.57
N ILE A 76 -23.88 15.19 -0.21
CA ILE A 76 -23.52 14.25 -1.27
C ILE A 76 -23.02 15.00 -2.52
N LYS A 77 -23.78 16.02 -2.96
CA LYS A 77 -23.53 16.73 -4.23
C LYS A 77 -22.52 17.89 -4.11
N THR A 78 -22.52 18.60 -2.99
CA THR A 78 -21.69 19.81 -2.84
C THR A 78 -20.26 19.53 -2.38
N ARG A 79 -20.00 18.33 -1.84
CA ARG A 79 -18.70 17.96 -1.30
C ARG A 79 -17.87 17.25 -2.33
N LYS A 80 -16.55 17.42 -2.18
CA LYS A 80 -15.57 16.70 -2.98
C LYS A 80 -14.68 15.88 -2.06
N VAL A 81 -14.47 14.64 -2.47
CA VAL A 81 -13.67 13.67 -1.76
C VAL A 81 -12.26 13.66 -2.36
N ARG A 82 -11.25 13.65 -1.51
CA ARG A 82 -9.84 13.52 -1.90
C ARG A 82 -9.33 12.13 -1.57
N ILE A 83 -8.93 11.38 -2.59
CA ILE A 83 -8.35 10.04 -2.47
C ILE A 83 -6.84 10.15 -2.68
N PHE A 84 -6.05 9.86 -1.64
CA PHE A 84 -4.61 10.05 -1.68
C PHE A 84 -3.88 9.09 -0.75
N VAL A 85 -2.57 8.93 -0.97
CA VAL A 85 -1.68 8.32 0.03
C VAL A 85 -1.05 9.46 0.83
N PRO A 86 -1.20 9.49 2.17
CA PRO A 86 -0.69 10.60 2.96
C PRO A 86 0.83 10.72 2.81
N ALA A 87 1.30 11.96 2.70
CA ALA A 87 2.73 12.24 2.66
C ALA A 87 3.41 11.79 3.96
N ARG A 88 4.69 11.39 3.86
CA ARG A 88 5.49 11.11 5.06
C ARG A 88 5.68 12.40 5.84
N ASN A 89 5.44 12.38 7.16
CA ASN A 89 5.85 13.47 8.04
C ASN A 89 7.36 13.68 7.90
N ASN A 90 7.80 14.84 7.40
CA ASN A 90 9.19 15.03 7.05
C ASN A 90 10.12 15.04 8.27
N MET A 91 9.58 15.37 9.46
CA MET A 91 10.28 15.33 10.74
C MET A 91 10.63 13.90 11.20
N GLN A 92 9.99 12.88 10.62
CA GLN A 92 10.21 11.48 10.97
C GLN A 92 10.57 10.64 9.74
N SER A 93 11.63 9.85 9.82
CA SER A 93 12.07 9.01 8.69
C SER A 93 11.18 7.78 8.41
N GLY A 94 10.20 7.48 9.28
CA GLY A 94 9.33 6.31 9.17
C GLY A 94 8.36 6.38 7.99
N VAL A 95 8.16 5.26 7.28
CA VAL A 95 7.30 5.16 6.08
C VAL A 95 6.03 4.33 6.29
N ASN A 96 5.72 3.93 7.52
CA ASN A 96 4.59 3.02 7.74
C ASN A 96 3.22 3.67 7.43
N ASN A 97 3.10 4.98 7.66
CA ASN A 97 1.86 5.71 7.43
C ASN A 97 1.56 5.95 5.95
N THR A 98 2.53 5.74 5.04
CA THR A 98 2.39 6.00 3.59
C THR A 98 2.03 4.75 2.78
N LYS A 99 1.54 3.70 3.45
CA LYS A 99 1.19 2.40 2.83
C LYS A 99 -0.29 2.26 2.48
N LYS A 100 -1.15 3.06 3.11
CA LYS A 100 -2.61 2.96 2.96
C LYS A 100 -3.14 4.15 2.19
N TRP A 101 -4.17 3.92 1.41
CA TRP A 101 -4.94 4.98 0.77
C TRP A 101 -5.87 5.59 1.81
N LYS A 102 -6.03 6.90 1.76
CA LYS A 102 -6.94 7.65 2.59
C LYS A 102 -7.92 8.40 1.71
N MET A 103 -9.13 8.51 2.23
CA MET A 103 -10.19 9.29 1.66
C MET A 103 -10.63 10.29 2.73
N GLU A 104 -10.65 11.56 2.37
CA GLU A 104 -11.12 12.65 3.23
C GLU A 104 -11.98 13.62 2.43
N PHE A 105 -12.84 14.36 3.12
CA PHE A 105 -13.64 15.42 2.50
C PHE A 105 -12.88 16.75 2.51
N ASP A 106 -13.26 17.65 1.60
CA ASP A 106 -12.84 19.04 1.62
C ASP A 106 -13.16 19.69 2.97
N THR A 107 -12.29 20.59 3.44
CA THR A 107 -12.49 21.27 4.72
C THR A 107 -13.40 22.48 4.54
N ARG A 108 -14.51 22.51 5.28
CA ARG A 108 -15.41 23.67 5.37
C ARG A 108 -14.98 24.67 6.44
N GLU A 109 -15.72 25.76 6.52
CA GLU A 109 -15.51 26.83 7.48
C GLU A 109 -15.48 26.34 8.93
N ARG A 110 -14.52 26.88 9.68
CA ARG A 110 -14.42 26.79 11.13
C ARG A 110 -14.36 28.21 11.67
N TRP A 111 -15.20 28.52 12.64
CA TRP A 111 -15.27 29.84 13.27
C TRP A 111 -14.92 29.77 14.75
N GLU A 112 -14.59 30.93 15.33
CA GLU A 112 -14.29 31.05 16.75
C GLU A 112 -15.58 31.09 17.59
N ASN A 113 -15.63 30.32 18.66
CA ASN A 113 -16.70 30.38 19.65
C ASN A 113 -16.56 31.67 20.49
N PRO A 114 -17.56 32.57 20.51
CA PRO A 114 -17.44 33.89 21.17
C PRO A 114 -17.22 33.81 22.70
N LEU A 115 -17.54 32.69 23.34
CA LEU A 115 -17.36 32.53 24.79
C LEU A 115 -15.98 31.97 25.16
N MET A 116 -15.56 30.89 24.50
CA MET A 116 -14.36 30.11 24.90
C MET A 116 -13.20 30.20 23.90
N GLY A 117 -13.40 30.77 22.71
CA GLY A 117 -12.37 30.82 21.66
C GLY A 117 -12.14 29.48 20.94
N TRP A 118 -13.01 28.49 21.11
CA TRP A 118 -12.87 27.18 20.47
C TRP A 118 -13.24 27.21 18.99
N ALA A 119 -12.58 26.37 18.18
CA ALA A 119 -12.92 26.17 16.77
C ALA A 119 -14.24 25.39 16.63
N SER A 120 -15.32 26.09 16.32
CA SER A 120 -16.65 25.53 16.07
C SER A 120 -16.86 25.28 14.59
N THR A 121 -17.70 24.31 14.24
CA THR A 121 -18.06 23.99 12.84
C THR A 121 -19.44 23.37 12.76
N ALA A 122 -20.12 23.55 11.61
CA ALA A 122 -21.37 22.88 11.26
C ALA A 122 -21.14 21.74 10.25
N ASP A 123 -19.90 21.28 10.10
CA ASP A 123 -19.55 20.22 9.15
C ASP A 123 -19.47 18.83 9.82
N PRO A 124 -20.48 17.96 9.62
CA PRO A 124 -20.49 16.62 10.22
C PRO A 124 -19.44 15.68 9.61
N LEU A 125 -19.00 15.93 8.37
CA LEU A 125 -18.06 15.07 7.65
C LEU A 125 -16.60 15.50 7.82
N SER A 126 -16.37 16.64 8.49
CA SER A 126 -15.04 17.27 8.62
C SER A 126 -13.95 16.39 9.24
N ASN A 127 -14.33 15.41 10.06
CA ASN A 127 -13.39 14.51 10.76
C ASN A 127 -13.42 13.08 10.20
N MET A 128 -14.17 12.82 9.11
CA MET A 128 -14.23 11.50 8.51
C MET A 128 -12.98 11.23 7.67
N VAL A 129 -12.21 10.22 8.07
CA VAL A 129 -11.07 9.72 7.32
C VAL A 129 -11.20 8.22 7.15
N LEU A 130 -11.42 7.78 5.92
CA LEU A 130 -11.51 6.35 5.61
C LEU A 130 -10.17 5.83 5.11
N THR A 131 -9.85 4.58 5.46
CA THR A 131 -8.59 3.95 5.09
C THR A 131 -8.80 2.73 4.22
N PHE A 132 -8.10 2.69 3.09
CA PHE A 132 -8.24 1.64 2.07
C PHE A 132 -6.91 0.96 1.79
N ARG A 133 -7.00 -0.26 1.24
CA ARG A 133 -5.82 -1.04 0.85
C ARG A 133 -5.35 -0.66 -0.55
N THR A 134 -6.27 -0.51 -1.49
CA THR A 134 -6.00 -0.21 -2.89
C THR A 134 -6.64 1.12 -3.30
N LYS A 135 -6.26 1.64 -4.48
CA LYS A 135 -6.86 2.86 -5.04
C LYS A 135 -8.27 2.56 -5.54
N GLU A 136 -8.43 1.38 -6.14
CA GLU A 136 -9.63 0.90 -6.79
C GLU A 136 -10.75 0.68 -5.75
N ASP A 137 -10.43 0.16 -4.56
CA ASP A 137 -11.40 0.05 -3.45
C ASP A 137 -11.90 1.43 -3.01
N ALA A 138 -11.02 2.43 -2.97
CA ALA A 138 -11.40 3.79 -2.58
C ALA A 138 -12.27 4.47 -3.64
N VAL A 139 -11.92 4.33 -4.92
CA VAL A 139 -12.69 4.89 -6.03
C VAL A 139 -14.07 4.26 -6.11
N SER A 140 -14.16 2.92 -6.10
CA SER A 140 -15.44 2.22 -6.11
C SER A 140 -16.31 2.56 -4.90
N PHE A 141 -15.73 2.80 -3.72
CA PHE A 141 -16.48 3.26 -2.56
C PHE A 141 -17.03 4.69 -2.75
N ALA A 142 -16.26 5.61 -3.32
CA ALA A 142 -16.73 6.96 -3.62
C ALA A 142 -17.86 6.95 -4.68
N GLU A 143 -17.70 6.16 -5.73
CA GLU A 143 -18.70 6.00 -6.80
C GLU A 143 -20.01 5.42 -6.27
N LYS A 144 -19.95 4.34 -5.46
CA LYS A 144 -21.14 3.74 -4.82
C LYS A 144 -21.92 4.72 -3.94
N ASN A 145 -21.20 5.60 -3.24
CA ASN A 145 -21.80 6.64 -2.39
C ASN A 145 -22.12 7.94 -3.17
N GLY A 146 -21.95 7.96 -4.49
CA GLY A 146 -22.31 9.09 -5.35
C GLY A 146 -21.54 10.38 -5.05
N TRP A 147 -20.34 10.28 -4.47
CA TRP A 147 -19.52 11.44 -4.14
C TRP A 147 -18.57 11.81 -5.29
N SER A 148 -18.45 13.11 -5.58
CA SER A 148 -17.41 13.61 -6.50
C SER A 148 -16.03 13.42 -5.88
N TYR A 149 -15.06 12.91 -6.64
CA TYR A 149 -13.74 12.59 -6.11
C TYR A 149 -12.58 13.10 -6.98
N ASP A 150 -11.46 13.41 -6.33
CA ASP A 150 -10.14 13.62 -6.95
C ASP A 150 -9.18 12.53 -6.48
N VAL A 151 -8.38 11.99 -7.40
CA VAL A 151 -7.35 10.99 -7.05
C VAL A 151 -5.95 11.57 -7.23
N GLU A 152 -5.20 11.64 -6.14
CA GLU A 152 -3.77 11.95 -6.17
C GLU A 152 -2.96 10.66 -6.25
N GLU A 153 -2.07 10.55 -7.24
CA GLU A 153 -1.23 9.37 -7.39
C GLU A 153 -0.19 9.22 -6.28
N ARG A 154 0.10 7.97 -5.92
CA ARG A 154 1.08 7.62 -4.90
C ARG A 154 2.51 7.97 -5.37
N LYS A 155 3.13 8.94 -4.70
CA LYS A 155 4.52 9.36 -4.96
C LYS A 155 5.52 8.47 -4.21
N VAL A 156 6.14 7.53 -4.90
CA VAL A 156 7.22 6.70 -4.33
C VAL A 156 8.59 7.40 -4.43
N PRO A 157 9.42 7.35 -3.36
CA PRO A 157 10.76 7.91 -3.43
C PRO A 157 11.64 7.08 -4.36
N LYS A 158 12.35 7.76 -5.26
CA LYS A 158 13.27 7.10 -6.20
C LYS A 158 14.45 6.46 -5.44
N PRO A 159 14.83 5.21 -5.75
CA PRO A 159 16.01 4.59 -5.16
C PRO A 159 17.27 5.39 -5.55
N LYS A 160 18.12 5.72 -4.57
CA LYS A 160 19.34 6.50 -4.78
C LYS A 160 20.56 5.59 -4.69
N SER A 161 21.50 5.71 -5.64
CA SER A 161 22.81 5.07 -5.55
C SER A 161 23.65 5.77 -4.48
N LYS A 162 23.92 5.10 -3.36
CA LYS A 162 24.79 5.60 -2.29
C LYS A 162 25.99 4.68 -2.17
N SER A 163 27.20 5.25 -2.21
CA SER A 163 28.45 4.54 -1.94
C SER A 163 29.23 5.31 -0.89
N TYR A 164 29.60 4.65 0.21
CA TYR A 164 30.39 5.29 1.26
C TYR A 164 31.79 5.67 0.76
N GLY A 165 32.36 4.89 -0.18
CA GLY A 165 33.65 5.22 -0.82
C GLY A 165 33.59 6.51 -1.65
N ALA A 166 32.41 6.88 -2.16
CA ALA A 166 32.24 8.15 -2.88
C ALA A 166 32.47 9.38 -1.99
N ASN A 167 32.29 9.25 -0.67
CA ASN A 167 32.56 10.32 0.29
C ASN A 167 34.07 10.65 0.41
N PHE A 168 34.97 9.79 -0.08
CA PHE A 168 36.44 9.94 0.01
C PHE A 168 37.14 9.84 -1.35
N SER A 169 36.46 10.16 -2.45
CA SER A 169 37.01 10.09 -3.79
C SER A 169 38.24 10.99 -3.99
N TRP A 170 39.27 10.47 -4.66
CA TRP A 170 40.52 11.20 -4.94
C TRP A 170 40.30 12.45 -5.82
N ASN A 171 39.51 12.34 -6.90
CA ASN A 171 39.36 13.39 -7.92
C ASN A 171 37.91 13.84 -8.17
N LYS A 172 36.92 13.41 -7.37
CA LYS A 172 35.52 13.82 -7.54
C LYS A 172 35.11 14.81 -6.46
N ARG A 173 34.14 15.67 -6.81
CA ARG A 173 33.58 16.69 -5.89
C ARG A 173 32.69 16.11 -4.79
N THR A 174 32.44 14.81 -4.80
CA THR A 174 31.65 14.11 -3.78
C THR A 174 32.40 13.93 -2.46
N ARG A 175 33.71 14.24 -2.43
CA ARG A 175 34.51 14.15 -1.21
C ARG A 175 33.97 15.11 -0.15
N VAL A 176 33.58 14.56 1.00
CA VAL A 176 33.11 15.35 2.15
C VAL A 176 34.29 15.94 2.91
N SER A 177 34.13 17.15 3.46
CA SER A 177 35.15 17.80 4.27
C SER A 177 35.20 17.28 5.71
N THR A 178 34.08 16.73 6.21
CA THR A 178 33.91 16.25 7.59
C THR A 178 32.99 15.03 7.64
N LYS A 179 33.05 14.24 8.72
CA LYS A 179 32.19 13.07 8.96
C LYS A 179 31.79 12.95 10.43
#